data_AF-A0A8T2RSP6-F1
#
_entry.id   AF-A0A8T2RSP6-F1
#
_cell.length_a   1.000
_cell.length_b   1.000
_cell.length_c   1.000
_cell.angle_alpha   90.00
_cell.angle_beta   90.00
_cell.angle_gamma   90.00
#
_symmetry.space_group_name_H-M   'P 1'
#
loop_
_entity.id
_entity.type
_entity.pdbx_description
1 polymer ?
#
loop_
_entity_poly.entity_id
_entity_poly.type
_entity_poly.pdbx_seq_one_letter_code
_entity_poly.pdbx_strand_id
1 'polypeptide(L)'
;MDENEDEKNAAEVHVSNMRIKKYEEYRDSSESDWILGNFIRELEASALSEIPPHFKHPTMVGPILPVNVLQRTSTKEDTCLHWLNAQKPKSVLYVSLGSVATVKKDQLQELALGLGAAGLATLWVVREDLTGEKGTSLSEGFLQRTQERIRIVSWSPQLLVLSHGAVGGFLTHCGWNSIIEALSMGVPLLAWPQLGDQYMNAEVSVTKWGAGLKLNNFEKKLVRRKHN
;
A
#
# COMPACT_ATOMS: atom_id res chain seq x y z
N MET A 1 -21.41 17.98 -15.35
CA MET A 1 -21.04 18.07 -13.92
C MET A 1 -21.66 16.86 -13.25
N ASP A 2 -20.92 16.19 -12.37
CA ASP A 2 -21.41 15.37 -11.23
C ASP A 2 -21.14 13.86 -11.15
N GLU A 3 -20.74 13.13 -12.21
CA GLU A 3 -20.41 11.69 -12.00
C GLU A 3 -19.24 11.48 -11.00
N ASN A 4 -18.22 12.34 -11.05
CA ASN A 4 -17.08 12.30 -10.12
C ASN A 4 -17.42 12.80 -8.70
N GLU A 5 -18.47 13.59 -8.54
CA GLU A 5 -18.86 14.17 -7.24
C GLU A 5 -19.80 13.22 -6.51
N ASP A 6 -20.72 12.59 -7.23
CA ASP A 6 -21.57 11.51 -6.73
C ASP A 6 -20.76 10.28 -6.31
N GLU A 7 -19.74 9.89 -7.08
CA GLU A 7 -18.87 8.76 -6.74
C GLU A 7 -18.03 9.05 -5.48
N LYS A 8 -17.55 10.29 -5.32
CA LYS A 8 -16.85 10.74 -4.10
C LYS A 8 -17.76 10.76 -2.88
N ASN A 9 -18.99 11.28 -3.02
CA ASN A 9 -19.97 11.31 -1.94
C ASN A 9 -20.39 9.90 -1.51
N ALA A 10 -20.59 9.00 -2.46
CA ALA A 10 -20.89 7.59 -2.17
C ALA A 10 -19.73 6.89 -1.46
N ALA A 11 -18.49 7.12 -1.92
CA ALA A 11 -17.29 6.60 -1.27
C ALA A 11 -17.13 7.15 0.15
N GLU A 12 -17.42 8.43 0.37
CA GLU A 12 -17.38 9.06 1.69
C GLU A 12 -18.37 8.42 2.67
N VAL A 13 -19.64 8.28 2.28
CA VAL A 13 -20.66 7.62 3.10
C VAL A 13 -20.27 6.16 3.39
N HIS A 14 -19.75 5.45 2.38
CA HIS A 14 -19.32 4.07 2.54
C HIS A 14 -18.16 3.94 3.55
N VAL A 15 -17.14 4.81 3.43
CA VAL A 15 -16.00 4.86 4.35
C VAL A 15 -16.45 5.19 5.78
N SER A 16 -17.28 6.22 5.95
CA SER A 16 -17.79 6.63 7.26
C SER A 16 -18.53 5.48 7.95
N ASN A 17 -19.39 4.78 7.22
CA ASN A 17 -20.10 3.61 7.76
C ASN A 17 -19.15 2.49 8.19
N MET A 18 -18.09 2.23 7.41
CA MET A 18 -17.11 1.21 7.79
C MET A 18 -16.26 1.63 9.00
N ARG A 19 -15.89 2.91 9.11
CA ARG A 19 -15.16 3.43 10.28
C ARG A 19 -15.98 3.34 11.55
N ILE A 20 -17.25 3.78 11.50
CA ILE A 20 -18.18 3.67 12.63
C ILE A 20 -18.27 2.23 13.11
N LYS A 21 -18.48 1.28 12.19
CA LYS A 21 -18.53 -0.15 12.53
C LYS A 21 -17.24 -0.63 13.19
N LYS A 22 -16.07 -0.20 12.70
CA LYS A 22 -14.78 -0.56 13.29
C LYS A 22 -14.57 0.09 14.66
N TYR A 23 -15.05 1.32 14.87
CA TYR A 23 -15.05 1.94 16.19
C TYR A 23 -15.98 1.23 17.17
N GLU A 24 -17.10 0.69 16.71
CA GLU A 24 -17.98 -0.16 17.51
C GLU A 24 -17.34 -1.49 17.89
N GLU A 25 -16.41 -2.04 17.09
CA GLU A 25 -15.63 -3.22 17.49
C GLU A 25 -14.68 -2.90 18.67
N TYR A 26 -14.24 -1.64 18.81
CA TYR A 26 -13.50 -1.17 19.98
C TYR A 26 -14.40 -0.86 21.18
N ARG A 27 -15.72 -1.07 21.10
CA ARG A 27 -16.67 -0.78 22.20
C ARG A 27 -16.45 -1.62 23.45
N ASP A 28 -15.82 -2.79 23.35
CA ASP A 28 -15.37 -3.59 24.51
C ASP A 28 -14.17 -2.96 25.23
N SER A 29 -13.60 -1.86 24.73
CA SER A 29 -12.61 -1.03 25.42
C SER A 29 -13.23 0.01 26.36
N SER A 30 -14.46 -0.21 26.84
CA SER A 30 -15.31 0.72 27.60
C SER A 30 -14.69 1.37 28.85
N GLU A 31 -13.52 0.92 29.27
CA GLU A 31 -12.68 1.50 30.33
C GLU A 31 -11.76 2.64 29.85
N SER A 32 -11.65 2.87 28.53
CA SER A 32 -10.67 3.81 27.95
C SER A 32 -11.26 5.18 27.64
N ASP A 33 -10.73 6.22 28.27
CA ASP A 33 -11.11 7.61 27.99
C ASP A 33 -10.42 8.21 26.75
N TRP A 34 -9.29 7.63 26.33
CA TRP A 34 -8.44 8.14 25.25
C TRP A 34 -8.42 7.19 24.06
N ILE A 35 -8.47 7.76 22.85
CA ILE A 35 -8.17 7.04 21.61
C ILE A 35 -7.13 7.84 20.83
N LEU A 36 -6.00 7.18 20.53
CA LEU A 36 -4.92 7.74 19.74
C LEU A 36 -4.97 7.15 18.34
N GLY A 37 -5.19 8.00 17.35
CA GLY A 37 -5.24 7.60 15.95
C GLY A 37 -4.01 8.08 15.19
N ASN A 38 -3.35 7.18 14.46
CA ASN A 38 -2.28 7.53 13.52
C ASN A 38 -2.87 8.13 12.23
N PHE A 39 -3.70 9.15 12.34
CA PHE A 39 -4.40 9.80 11.24
C PHE A 39 -3.63 11.03 10.75
N ILE A 40 -3.79 11.38 9.48
CA ILE A 40 -3.28 12.65 8.93
C ILE A 40 -4.40 13.67 9.05
N ARG A 41 -4.24 14.67 9.93
CA ARG A 41 -5.27 15.67 10.25
C ARG A 41 -5.83 16.34 8.99
N GLU A 42 -4.95 16.72 8.07
CA GLU A 42 -5.26 17.43 6.83
C GLU A 42 -6.11 16.57 5.88
N LEU A 43 -6.03 15.25 5.97
CA LEU A 43 -6.75 14.31 5.11
C LEU A 43 -8.01 13.72 5.78
N GLU A 44 -8.07 13.76 7.11
CA GLU A 44 -9.01 12.97 7.91
C GLU A 44 -9.67 13.72 9.07
N ALA A 45 -9.66 15.05 9.06
CA ALA A 45 -10.31 15.83 10.13
C ALA A 45 -11.78 15.42 10.37
N SER A 46 -12.51 15.00 9.33
CA SER A 46 -13.90 14.51 9.44
C SER A 46 -14.03 13.18 10.18
N ALA A 47 -12.96 12.37 10.25
CA ALA A 47 -12.98 11.09 10.98
C ALA A 47 -13.17 11.30 12.49
N LEU A 48 -12.78 12.46 13.02
CA LEU A 48 -12.95 12.78 14.45
C LEU A 48 -14.41 12.81 14.88
N SER A 49 -15.32 13.26 14.02
CA SER A 49 -16.76 13.28 14.34
C SER A 49 -17.41 11.90 14.32
N GLU A 50 -16.72 10.90 13.77
CA GLU A 50 -17.20 9.51 13.70
C GLU A 50 -16.76 8.70 14.93
N ILE A 51 -15.86 9.25 15.75
CA ILE A 51 -15.38 8.57 16.96
C ILE A 51 -16.51 8.50 18.00
N PRO A 52 -16.75 7.32 18.59
CA PRO A 52 -17.79 7.15 19.60
C PRO A 52 -17.63 8.12 20.78
N PRO A 53 -18.73 8.68 21.31
CA PRO A 53 -18.69 9.71 22.34
C PRO A 53 -18.16 9.23 23.70
N HIS A 54 -17.97 7.92 23.91
CA HIS A 54 -17.37 7.40 25.14
C HIS A 54 -15.87 7.65 25.21
N PHE A 55 -15.19 7.82 24.06
CA PHE A 55 -13.82 8.32 24.03
C PHE A 55 -13.83 9.82 24.27
N LYS A 56 -13.52 10.24 25.51
CA LYS A 56 -13.50 11.65 25.92
C LYS A 56 -12.40 12.46 25.25
N HIS A 57 -11.33 11.79 24.80
CA HIS A 57 -10.13 12.43 24.29
C HIS A 57 -9.65 11.82 22.95
N PRO A 58 -10.39 12.04 21.85
CA PRO A 58 -9.94 11.62 20.53
C PRO A 58 -8.76 12.49 20.05
N THR A 59 -7.60 11.86 19.86
CA THR A 59 -6.38 12.57 19.47
C THR A 59 -5.76 11.97 18.22
N MET A 60 -5.62 12.80 17.18
CA MET A 60 -4.82 12.46 16.00
C MET A 60 -3.36 12.78 16.28
N VAL A 61 -2.51 11.75 16.21
CA VAL A 61 -1.07 11.82 16.51
C VAL A 61 -0.19 11.53 15.28
N GLY A 62 -0.81 11.38 14.11
CA GLY A 62 -0.11 11.06 12.87
C GLY A 62 0.39 12.28 12.07
N PRO A 63 1.17 12.06 11.01
CA PRO A 63 1.69 10.75 10.60
C PRO A 63 2.85 10.28 11.50
N ILE A 64 2.69 9.12 12.15
CA ILE A 64 3.77 8.46 12.89
C ILE A 64 4.62 7.71 11.88
N LEU A 65 5.86 8.18 11.72
CA LEU A 65 6.86 7.57 10.86
C LEU A 65 8.11 7.19 11.67
N PRO A 66 8.81 6.11 11.30
CA PRO A 66 10.11 5.80 11.86
C PRO A 66 11.18 6.73 11.24
N VAL A 67 11.13 8.03 11.54
CA VAL A 67 11.98 9.07 10.90
C VAL A 67 13.47 8.87 11.10
N ASN A 68 13.87 8.18 12.18
CA ASN A 68 15.25 7.77 12.41
C ASN A 68 15.78 6.86 11.29
N VAL A 69 14.91 6.10 10.63
CA VAL A 69 15.27 5.25 9.49
C VAL A 69 15.71 6.11 8.29
N LEU A 70 15.18 7.31 8.12
CA LEU A 70 15.58 8.23 7.04
C LEU A 70 17.00 8.79 7.22
N GLN A 71 17.52 8.79 8.45
CA GLN A 71 18.89 9.22 8.75
C GLN A 71 19.91 8.09 8.56
N ARG A 72 19.44 6.87 8.30
CA ARG A 72 20.30 5.70 8.09
C ARG A 72 20.97 5.78 6.73
N THR A 73 22.29 5.64 6.71
CA THR A 73 23.05 5.44 5.46
C THR A 73 22.85 4.02 4.94
N SER A 74 22.70 3.86 3.63
CA SER A 74 22.65 2.54 2.99
C SER A 74 23.93 1.76 3.26
N THR A 75 23.83 0.50 3.66
CA THR A 75 24.97 -0.40 3.84
C THR A 75 25.18 -1.27 2.60
N LYS A 76 26.22 -2.12 2.59
CA LYS A 76 26.49 -3.02 1.45
C LYS A 76 25.39 -4.07 1.27
N GLU A 77 24.68 -4.39 2.34
CA GLU A 77 23.60 -5.37 2.39
C GLU A 77 22.30 -4.82 1.77
N ASP A 78 22.16 -3.50 1.64
CA ASP A 78 21.01 -2.83 1.03
C ASP A 78 21.03 -2.93 -0.51
N THR A 79 21.07 -4.16 -1.05
CA THR A 79 21.21 -4.39 -2.49
C THR A 79 20.10 -3.76 -3.33
N CYS A 80 18.91 -3.56 -2.75
CA CYS A 80 17.81 -2.85 -3.42
C CYS A 80 18.07 -1.34 -3.55
N LEU A 81 18.65 -0.69 -2.54
CA LEU A 81 18.98 0.75 -2.60
C LEU A 81 20.09 1.00 -3.64
N HIS A 82 21.11 0.15 -3.68
CA HIS A 82 22.16 0.25 -4.70
C HIS A 82 21.62 0.07 -6.12
N TRP A 83 20.68 -0.86 -6.30
CA TRP A 83 20.02 -1.04 -7.60
C TRP A 83 19.19 0.20 -8.00
N LEU A 84 18.54 0.87 -7.04
CA LEU A 84 17.78 2.09 -7.27
C LEU A 84 18.66 3.28 -7.69
N ASN A 85 19.89 3.38 -7.19
CA ASN A 85 20.85 4.44 -7.56
C ASN A 85 21.17 4.46 -9.07
N ALA A 86 21.05 3.31 -9.75
CA ALA A 86 21.30 3.19 -11.18
C ALA A 86 20.07 3.52 -12.06
N GLN A 87 18.91 3.81 -11.45
CA GLN A 87 17.66 4.03 -12.17
C GLN A 87 17.42 5.53 -12.43
N LYS A 88 16.63 5.82 -13.47
CA LYS A 88 16.23 7.20 -13.77
C LYS A 88 15.29 7.73 -12.69
N PRO A 89 15.24 9.06 -12.46
CA PRO A 89 14.27 9.66 -11.56
C PRO A 89 12.83 9.26 -11.93
N LYS A 90 12.04 8.91 -10.91
CA LYS A 90 10.61 8.54 -11.04
C LYS A 90 10.31 7.45 -12.09
N SER A 91 11.26 6.57 -12.39
CA SER A 91 11.09 5.51 -13.39
C SER A 91 10.80 4.12 -12.80
N VAL A 92 10.84 3.97 -11.48
CA VAL A 92 10.71 2.67 -10.81
C VAL A 92 9.32 2.53 -10.18
N LEU A 93 8.65 1.41 -10.48
CA LEU A 93 7.51 0.93 -9.71
C LEU A 93 8.03 0.11 -8.51
N TYR A 94 7.71 0.55 -7.30
CA TYR A 94 7.91 -0.26 -6.11
C TYR A 94 6.69 -1.14 -5.88
N VAL A 95 6.88 -2.42 -5.57
CA VAL A 95 5.80 -3.40 -5.35
C VAL A 95 6.03 -4.10 -4.02
N SER A 96 5.13 -3.91 -3.05
CA SER A 96 5.17 -4.58 -1.75
C SER A 96 3.74 -4.78 -1.22
N LEU A 97 3.42 -6.02 -0.86
CA LEU A 97 2.10 -6.38 -0.32
C LEU A 97 2.11 -6.48 1.22
N GLY A 98 3.08 -5.82 1.86
CA GLY A 98 3.21 -5.79 3.31
C GLY A 98 3.63 -7.14 3.90
N SER A 99 3.60 -7.20 5.23
CA SER A 99 4.10 -8.33 6.03
C SER A 99 3.06 -9.41 6.34
N VAL A 100 1.78 -9.18 6.05
CA VAL A 100 0.70 -10.09 6.44
C VAL A 100 -0.07 -10.65 5.25
N ALA A 101 -0.18 -9.89 4.15
CA ALA A 101 -0.98 -10.33 3.01
C ALA A 101 -0.40 -11.61 2.39
N THR A 102 -1.26 -12.57 2.11
CA THR A 102 -0.96 -13.74 1.30
C THR A 102 -1.74 -13.66 0.00
N VAL A 103 -1.11 -14.11 -1.09
CA VAL A 103 -1.67 -14.05 -2.44
C VAL A 103 -1.60 -15.46 -3.02
N LYS A 104 -2.68 -15.89 -3.67
CA LYS A 104 -2.68 -17.18 -4.37
C LYS A 104 -1.57 -17.22 -5.42
N LYS A 105 -0.98 -18.40 -5.61
CA LYS A 105 0.07 -18.63 -6.61
C LYS A 105 -0.31 -18.13 -8.00
N ASP A 106 -1.50 -18.47 -8.48
CA ASP A 106 -1.99 -18.02 -9.80
C ASP A 106 -2.06 -16.49 -9.90
N GLN A 107 -2.42 -15.83 -8.80
CA GLN A 107 -2.50 -14.37 -8.75
C GLN A 107 -1.11 -13.72 -8.73
N LEU A 108 -0.14 -14.34 -8.07
CA LEU A 108 1.27 -13.92 -8.13
C LEU A 108 1.82 -14.07 -9.56
N GLN A 109 1.46 -15.16 -10.25
CA GLN A 109 1.84 -15.40 -11.63
C GLN A 109 1.22 -14.38 -12.60
N GLU A 110 -0.05 -14.04 -12.43
CA GLU A 110 -0.70 -12.97 -13.21
C GLU A 110 -0.03 -11.61 -12.96
N LEU A 111 0.33 -11.29 -11.70
CA LEU A 111 1.09 -10.08 -11.41
C LEU A 111 2.46 -10.11 -12.11
N ALA A 112 3.19 -11.23 -12.04
CA ALA A 112 4.48 -11.38 -12.72
C ALA A 112 4.34 -11.15 -14.23
N LEU A 113 3.33 -11.76 -14.86
CA LEU A 113 3.06 -11.57 -16.29
C LEU A 113 2.69 -10.11 -16.62
N GLY A 114 1.91 -9.45 -15.77
CA GLY A 114 1.56 -8.03 -15.89
C GLY A 114 2.79 -7.12 -15.81
N LEU A 115 3.63 -7.29 -14.79
CA LEU A 115 4.90 -6.56 -14.63
C LEU A 115 5.86 -6.85 -15.79
N GLY A 116 5.89 -8.11 -16.24
CA GLY A 116 6.64 -8.58 -17.40
C GLY A 116 6.22 -7.90 -18.70
N ALA A 117 4.93 -7.64 -18.88
CA ALA A 117 4.39 -6.94 -20.06
C ALA A 117 4.50 -5.42 -19.95
N ALA A 118 4.42 -4.85 -18.75
CA ALA A 118 4.45 -3.40 -18.53
C ALA A 118 5.79 -2.74 -18.94
N GLY A 119 6.88 -3.50 -19.01
CA GLY A 119 8.18 -2.98 -19.46
C GLY A 119 8.90 -2.05 -18.46
N LEU A 120 8.27 -1.68 -17.34
CA LEU A 120 8.81 -0.75 -16.35
C LEU A 120 9.91 -1.36 -15.47
N ALA A 121 10.86 -0.53 -15.06
CA ALA A 121 11.80 -0.88 -13.99
C ALA A 121 10.99 -1.11 -12.70
N THR A 122 11.20 -2.25 -12.05
CA THR A 122 10.38 -2.66 -10.90
C THR A 122 11.25 -3.19 -9.77
N LEU A 123 11.08 -2.65 -8.57
CA LEU A 123 11.59 -3.26 -7.34
C LEU A 123 10.43 -4.00 -6.66
N TRP A 124 10.52 -5.32 -6.60
CA TRP A 124 9.43 -6.16 -6.12
C TRP A 124 9.83 -6.97 -4.88
N VAL A 125 9.14 -6.71 -3.77
CA VAL A 125 9.26 -7.50 -2.55
C VAL A 125 8.39 -8.75 -2.66
N VAL A 126 9.03 -9.92 -2.69
CA VAL A 126 8.38 -11.23 -2.71
C VAL A 126 8.85 -12.00 -1.47
N ARG A 127 8.03 -11.99 -0.42
CA ARG A 127 8.29 -12.75 0.80
C ARG A 127 8.19 -14.24 0.54
N GLU A 128 8.96 -15.04 1.27
CA GLU A 128 8.96 -16.50 1.13
C GLU A 128 7.60 -17.14 1.43
N ASP A 129 6.83 -16.53 2.33
CA ASP A 129 5.51 -16.98 2.76
C ASP A 129 4.36 -16.34 1.97
N LEU A 130 4.65 -15.51 0.96
CA LEU A 130 3.64 -14.72 0.25
C LEU A 130 2.54 -15.59 -0.36
N THR A 131 2.86 -16.80 -0.82
CA THR A 131 1.90 -17.75 -1.39
C THR A 131 1.43 -18.81 -0.42
N GLY A 132 1.94 -18.83 0.82
CA GLY A 132 1.74 -19.92 1.77
C GLY A 132 2.51 -21.21 1.43
N GLU A 133 3.27 -21.24 0.33
CA GLU A 133 4.17 -22.33 -0.08
C GLU A 133 5.64 -21.93 0.13
N LYS A 134 6.55 -22.88 0.33
CA LYS A 134 7.99 -22.58 0.42
C LYS A 134 8.55 -22.16 -0.95
N GLY A 135 9.23 -21.02 -0.99
CA GLY A 135 10.00 -20.55 -2.14
C GLY A 135 9.26 -19.53 -3.01
N THR A 136 9.99 -18.88 -3.92
CA THR A 136 9.38 -17.92 -4.84
C THR A 136 8.59 -18.69 -5.89
N SER A 137 7.25 -18.63 -5.86
CA SER A 137 6.38 -19.35 -6.80
C SER A 137 6.42 -18.79 -8.24
N LEU A 138 7.52 -18.12 -8.61
CA LEU A 138 7.79 -17.50 -9.90
C LEU A 138 8.58 -18.46 -10.80
N SER A 139 8.30 -18.44 -12.11
CA SER A 139 8.98 -19.32 -13.06
C SER A 139 10.40 -18.83 -13.37
N GLU A 140 11.34 -19.75 -13.55
CA GLU A 140 12.72 -19.45 -13.96
C GLU A 140 12.78 -18.63 -15.26
N GLY A 141 11.93 -18.97 -16.23
CA GLY A 141 11.82 -18.21 -17.47
C GLY A 141 11.38 -16.76 -17.27
N PHE A 142 10.54 -16.46 -16.27
CA PHE A 142 10.20 -15.08 -15.92
C PHE A 142 11.42 -14.35 -15.34
N LEU A 143 12.12 -14.96 -14.39
CA LEU A 143 13.31 -14.38 -13.76
C LEU A 143 14.38 -14.05 -14.80
N GLN A 144 14.71 -15.00 -15.68
CA GLN A 144 15.73 -14.82 -16.71
C GLN A 144 15.37 -13.70 -17.70
N ARG A 145 14.10 -13.61 -18.13
CA ARG A 145 13.66 -12.59 -19.10
C ARG A 145 13.53 -11.19 -18.50
N THR A 146 13.45 -11.06 -17.17
CA THR A 146 13.17 -9.77 -16.52
C THR A 146 14.29 -9.28 -15.61
N GLN A 147 15.35 -10.07 -15.40
CA GLN A 147 16.46 -9.77 -14.48
C GLN A 147 17.10 -8.38 -14.65
N GLU A 148 17.13 -7.83 -15.87
CA GLU A 148 17.73 -6.51 -16.12
C GLU A 148 16.86 -5.34 -15.63
N ARG A 149 15.54 -5.57 -15.49
CA ARG A 149 14.54 -4.53 -15.25
C ARG A 149 13.67 -4.76 -14.02
N ILE A 150 13.53 -5.99 -13.55
CA ILE A 150 12.80 -6.34 -12.33
C ILE A 150 13.79 -6.88 -11.31
N ARG A 151 13.97 -6.13 -10.22
CA ARG A 151 14.75 -6.55 -9.05
C ARG A 151 13.80 -7.16 -8.03
N ILE A 152 13.96 -8.44 -7.75
CA ILE A 152 13.20 -9.14 -6.71
C ILE A 152 14.04 -9.26 -5.44
N VAL A 153 13.44 -8.94 -4.30
CA VAL A 153 14.04 -9.09 -2.96
C VAL A 153 13.02 -9.68 -1.99
N SER A 154 13.46 -10.37 -0.94
CA SER A 154 12.55 -10.91 0.08
C SER A 154 12.11 -9.86 1.10
N TRP A 155 12.90 -8.80 1.26
CA TRP A 155 12.65 -7.68 2.16
C TRP A 155 13.30 -6.40 1.63
N SER A 156 12.77 -5.25 2.03
CA SER A 156 13.34 -3.94 1.73
C SER A 156 13.12 -2.94 2.88
N PRO A 157 14.01 -1.98 3.08
CA PRO A 157 13.77 -0.86 4.00
C PRO A 157 12.76 0.10 3.36
N GLN A 158 11.47 -0.23 3.47
CA GLN A 158 10.39 0.38 2.67
C GLN A 158 10.39 1.92 2.70
N LEU A 159 10.51 2.54 3.86
CA LEU A 159 10.55 3.99 3.97
C LEU A 159 11.74 4.62 3.21
N LEU A 160 12.93 4.00 3.23
CA LEU A 160 14.08 4.45 2.45
C LEU A 160 13.86 4.26 0.94
N VAL A 161 13.27 3.14 0.56
CA VAL A 161 12.89 2.90 -0.85
C VAL A 161 11.90 3.96 -1.33
N LEU A 162 10.85 4.24 -0.57
CA LEU A 162 9.84 5.25 -0.90
C LEU A 162 10.42 6.66 -0.94
N SER A 163 11.41 6.97 -0.09
CA SER A 163 12.12 8.25 -0.11
C SER A 163 13.08 8.42 -1.31
N HIS A 164 13.38 7.33 -2.02
CA HIS A 164 14.36 7.34 -3.10
C HIS A 164 13.81 8.01 -4.36
N GLY A 165 14.56 8.96 -4.95
CA GLY A 165 14.12 9.77 -6.10
C GLY A 165 13.78 8.98 -7.37
N ALA A 166 14.29 7.76 -7.51
CA ALA A 166 13.94 6.86 -8.62
C ALA A 166 12.53 6.26 -8.52
N VAL A 167 11.92 6.19 -7.33
CA VAL A 167 10.60 5.60 -7.14
C VAL A 167 9.53 6.57 -7.61
N GLY A 168 8.78 6.15 -8.65
CA GLY A 168 7.73 6.91 -9.30
C GLY A 168 6.31 6.49 -8.89
N GLY A 169 6.14 5.30 -8.33
CA GLY A 169 4.86 4.81 -7.85
C GLY A 169 4.99 3.57 -6.97
N PHE A 170 3.93 3.28 -6.23
CA PHE A 170 3.92 2.19 -5.26
C PHE A 170 2.68 1.29 -5.40
N LEU A 171 2.87 0.09 -5.93
CA LEU A 171 1.87 -0.97 -5.86
C LEU A 171 1.84 -1.55 -4.45
N THR A 172 0.73 -1.36 -3.76
CA THR A 172 0.59 -1.68 -2.34
C THR A 172 -0.69 -2.39 -2.00
N HIS A 173 -0.61 -3.28 -1.01
CA HIS A 173 -1.77 -3.84 -0.33
C HIS A 173 -2.61 -2.82 0.46
N CYS A 174 -2.24 -1.55 0.52
CA CYS A 174 -3.01 -0.50 1.22
C CYS A 174 -3.09 -0.71 2.75
N GLY A 175 -2.11 -1.38 3.35
CA GLY A 175 -1.93 -1.34 4.80
C GLY A 175 -1.65 0.09 5.26
N TRP A 176 -2.22 0.48 6.40
CA TRP A 176 -2.22 1.89 6.85
C TRP A 176 -0.83 2.51 6.92
N ASN A 177 0.13 1.83 7.56
CA ASN A 177 1.51 2.32 7.65
C ASN A 177 2.16 2.51 6.27
N SER A 178 1.88 1.61 5.31
CA SER A 178 2.42 1.71 3.95
C SER A 178 1.85 2.90 3.19
N ILE A 179 0.58 3.24 3.42
CA ILE A 179 -0.02 4.46 2.88
C ILE A 179 0.63 5.69 3.49
N ILE A 180 0.74 5.75 4.82
CA ILE A 180 1.34 6.88 5.53
C ILE A 180 2.78 7.13 5.06
N GLU A 181 3.60 6.09 4.94
CA GLU A 181 4.97 6.20 4.42
C GLU A 181 5.00 6.75 2.98
N ALA A 182 4.15 6.23 2.09
CA ALA A 182 4.13 6.62 0.69
C ALA A 182 3.66 8.06 0.48
N LEU A 183 2.56 8.45 1.14
CA LEU A 183 2.03 9.81 1.07
C LEU A 183 3.02 10.82 1.64
N SER A 184 3.68 10.47 2.75
CA SER A 184 4.69 11.35 3.37
C SER A 184 5.89 11.56 2.45
N MET A 185 6.22 10.60 1.59
CA MET A 185 7.30 10.70 0.59
C MET A 185 6.82 11.20 -0.78
N GLY A 186 5.54 11.54 -0.94
CA GLY A 186 4.96 12.02 -2.20
C GLY A 186 4.97 10.97 -3.31
N VAL A 187 4.80 9.69 -2.96
CA VAL A 187 4.76 8.57 -3.93
C VAL A 187 3.29 8.16 -4.17
N PRO A 188 2.79 8.22 -5.42
CA PRO A 188 1.43 7.84 -5.73
C PRO A 188 1.20 6.33 -5.60
N LEU A 189 -0.02 5.96 -5.23
CA LEU A 189 -0.41 4.58 -4.96
C LEU A 189 -0.96 3.88 -6.21
N LEU A 190 -0.63 2.60 -6.34
CA LEU A 190 -1.38 1.65 -7.14
C LEU A 190 -2.00 0.63 -6.18
N ALA A 191 -3.24 0.89 -5.80
CA ALA A 191 -3.93 0.19 -4.74
C ALA A 191 -4.36 -1.21 -5.16
N TRP A 192 -3.93 -2.20 -4.38
CA TRP A 192 -4.33 -3.59 -4.53
C TRP A 192 -4.59 -4.26 -3.16
N PRO A 193 -5.67 -3.89 -2.46
CA PRO A 193 -5.97 -4.41 -1.13
C PRO A 193 -6.20 -5.93 -1.14
N GLN A 194 -5.80 -6.61 -0.06
CA GLN A 194 -5.84 -8.07 0.06
C GLN A 194 -6.71 -8.56 1.23
N LEU A 195 -6.79 -7.82 2.33
CA LEU A 195 -7.58 -8.23 3.49
C LEU A 195 -8.07 -7.07 4.37
N GLY A 196 -9.18 -7.31 5.08
CA GLY A 196 -9.61 -6.48 6.20
C GLY A 196 -9.79 -5.00 5.86
N ASP A 197 -9.12 -4.14 6.62
CA ASP A 197 -9.22 -2.69 6.49
C ASP A 197 -8.51 -2.11 5.26
N GLN A 198 -7.69 -2.92 4.57
CA GLN A 198 -7.00 -2.48 3.36
C GLN A 198 -7.96 -2.01 2.26
N TYR A 199 -9.13 -2.64 2.18
CA TYR A 199 -10.17 -2.24 1.21
C TYR A 199 -10.69 -0.83 1.49
N MET A 200 -10.99 -0.53 2.74
CA MET A 200 -11.37 0.82 3.17
C MET A 200 -10.23 1.80 2.95
N ASN A 201 -9.00 1.42 3.33
CA ASN A 201 -7.83 2.26 3.16
C ASN A 201 -7.58 2.60 1.68
N ALA A 202 -7.78 1.65 0.77
CA ALA A 202 -7.69 1.86 -0.67
C ALA A 202 -8.77 2.83 -1.17
N GLU A 203 -10.01 2.68 -0.69
CA GLU A 203 -11.12 3.56 -1.06
C GLU A 203 -10.88 5.01 -0.61
N VAL A 204 -10.46 5.18 0.65
CA VAL A 204 -10.11 6.49 1.21
C VAL A 204 -8.95 7.11 0.44
N SER A 205 -7.84 6.38 0.31
CA SER A 205 -6.61 6.94 -0.26
C SER A 205 -6.72 7.25 -1.75
N VAL A 206 -7.42 6.41 -2.52
CA VAL A 206 -7.56 6.62 -3.97
C VAL A 206 -8.77 7.47 -4.31
N THR A 207 -9.97 7.09 -3.88
CA THR A 207 -11.20 7.77 -4.32
C THR A 207 -11.38 9.13 -3.62
N LYS A 208 -11.21 9.17 -2.28
CA LYS A 208 -11.41 10.40 -1.51
C LYS A 208 -10.23 11.36 -1.65
N TRP A 209 -9.00 10.88 -1.47
CA TRP A 209 -7.82 11.76 -1.52
C TRP A 209 -7.20 11.94 -2.90
N GLY A 210 -7.56 11.11 -3.88
CA GLY A 210 -6.95 11.19 -5.22
C GLY A 210 -5.48 10.82 -5.25
N ALA A 211 -4.98 10.05 -4.28
CA ALA A 211 -3.55 9.80 -4.11
C ALA A 211 -2.99 8.67 -4.99
N GLY A 212 -3.79 8.11 -5.90
CA GLY A 212 -3.38 6.97 -6.70
C GLY A 212 -4.48 6.42 -7.61
N LEU A 213 -4.32 5.16 -8.01
CA LEU A 213 -5.25 4.40 -8.83
C LEU A 213 -5.56 3.05 -8.17
N LYS A 214 -6.79 2.53 -8.35
CA LYS A 214 -7.18 1.18 -7.93
C LYS A 214 -6.97 0.20 -9.08
N LEU A 215 -6.43 -0.99 -8.81
CA LEU A 215 -6.38 -2.06 -9.82
C LEU A 215 -7.79 -2.55 -10.13
N ASN A 216 -8.18 -2.56 -11.41
CA ASN A 216 -9.50 -3.03 -11.81
C ASN A 216 -9.81 -4.43 -11.27
N ASN A 217 -11.01 -4.61 -10.74
CA ASN A 217 -11.49 -5.87 -10.17
C ASN A 217 -10.67 -6.40 -8.97
N PHE A 218 -9.98 -5.54 -8.19
CA PHE A 218 -9.18 -5.97 -7.03
C PHE A 218 -9.95 -6.83 -6.01
N GLU A 219 -11.28 -6.73 -5.95
CA GLU A 219 -12.14 -7.53 -5.10
C GLU A 219 -12.33 -8.98 -5.58
N LYS A 220 -11.97 -9.28 -6.83
CA LYS A 220 -12.09 -10.64 -7.38
C LYS A 220 -10.96 -11.51 -6.86
N LYS A 221 -11.31 -12.78 -6.56
CA LYS A 221 -10.36 -13.83 -6.16
C LYS A 221 -9.22 -14.09 -7.17
N LEU A 222 -9.41 -13.69 -8.44
CA LEU A 222 -8.39 -13.74 -9.49
C LEU A 222 -8.57 -12.53 -10.42
N VAL A 223 -7.58 -11.64 -10.45
CA VAL A 223 -7.44 -10.53 -11.39
C VAL A 223 -6.48 -10.96 -12.49
N ARG A 224 -6.99 -11.03 -13.73
CA ARG A 224 -6.21 -11.40 -14.92
C ARG A 224 -5.81 -10.17 -15.71
N ARG A 225 -4.69 -10.24 -16.42
CA ARG A 225 -4.35 -9.25 -17.45
C ARG A 225 -5.44 -9.20 -18.54
N LYS A 226 -5.70 -8.02 -19.10
CA LYS A 226 -6.52 -7.93 -20.31
C LYS A 226 -5.72 -8.48 -21.49
N HIS A 227 -6.30 -9.45 -22.20
CA HIS A 227 -5.84 -9.83 -23.52
C HIS A 227 -6.43 -8.81 -24.49
N ASN A 228 -5.57 -8.04 -25.16
CA ASN A 228 -5.96 -7.25 -26.33
C ASN A 228 -5.93 -8.14 -27.57
#